data_AF-A0A662RV88-F1
#
_entry.id   AF-A0A662RV88-F1
#
_cell.length_a   1.000
_cell.length_b   1.000
_cell.length_c   1.000
_cell.angle_alpha   90.00
_cell.angle_beta   90.00
_cell.angle_gamma   90.00
#
_symmetry.space_group_name_H-M   'P 1'
#
loop_
_entity.id
_entity.type
_entity.pdbx_description
1 polymer ?
#
loop_
_entity_poly.entity_id
_entity_poly.type
_entity_poly.pdbx_seq_one_letter_code
_entity_poly.pdbx_strand_id
1 'polypeptide(L)'
;MKVEMKKEMRVRMTPEEYRNQVLKLAEGSEDIKTLLRLTYQLKEYSSEEALARNFSALRGGDCRMLLRALRRKKVLGRGPFDEYICRPGYETVFDEVASGFVPMPQPLSGYLDAMIKAGDKAAIKMIELLLKVSIHGIPGYTQYWLIEKEISEWFSSSVFHTLEQKFIADNLCIYGQKRGHEFLWMYNQKEDELMRAREMLLEIREKELFQMPIVKRVEDVIMALIGISKRESKEWKDIAATLAEMPEGDIEKLSGYFSGFKMNEEFLFITGDMLIDRNSLYLVITDTLSRYDVREWRNDPVVFIISELPAWIDKTRQVFNDAYPKLSDRKIAIALPDGVAYTNYRQNLLSIFLERIGIDEVRAL
;
A
#
# COMPACT_ATOMS: atom_id res chain seq x y z
N MET A 1 -1.80 16.34 68.35
CA MET A 1 -1.96 16.82 66.97
C MET A 1 -0.97 16.06 66.09
N LYS A 2 -1.12 14.75 65.87
CA LYS A 2 -1.81 14.18 64.69
C LYS A 2 -1.88 15.17 63.54
N VAL A 3 -0.76 15.26 62.82
CA VAL A 3 -0.75 15.53 61.38
C VAL A 3 -1.61 14.41 60.77
N GLU A 4 -2.92 14.64 60.76
CA GLU A 4 -3.82 13.84 59.95
C GLU A 4 -3.33 14.00 58.54
N MET A 5 -2.67 12.94 58.08
CA MET A 5 -2.65 12.52 56.71
C MET A 5 -4.05 12.73 56.11
N LYS A 6 -4.30 13.91 55.56
CA LYS A 6 -5.07 14.05 54.34
C LYS A 6 -4.27 13.40 53.20
N LYS A 7 -3.99 12.09 53.34
CA LYS A 7 -4.34 11.16 52.29
C LYS A 7 -5.84 11.34 52.16
N GLU A 8 -6.26 12.33 51.38
CA GLU A 8 -7.52 12.20 50.68
C GLU A 8 -7.45 10.81 50.07
N MET A 9 -8.22 9.90 50.65
CA MET A 9 -8.73 8.74 49.97
C MET A 9 -9.39 9.28 48.70
N ARG A 10 -8.59 9.49 47.64
CA ARG A 10 -9.09 9.34 46.28
C ARG A 10 -9.62 7.92 46.29
N VAL A 11 -10.91 7.77 46.54
CA VAL A 11 -11.62 6.51 46.39
C VAL A 11 -11.23 6.03 45.00
N ARG A 12 -10.28 5.09 44.96
CA ARG A 12 -9.90 4.41 43.73
C ARG A 12 -11.12 3.57 43.46
N MET A 13 -11.90 4.03 42.49
CA MET A 13 -12.99 3.28 41.90
C MET A 13 -12.53 1.83 41.73
N THR A 14 -13.30 0.86 42.19
CA THR A 14 -12.91 -0.53 41.97
C THR A 14 -12.99 -0.86 40.47
N PRO A 15 -12.28 -1.90 39.98
CA PRO A 15 -12.42 -2.33 38.59
C PRO A 15 -13.88 -2.62 38.20
N GLU A 16 -14.67 -3.17 39.13
CA GLU A 16 -16.09 -3.46 38.93
C GLU A 16 -16.96 -2.19 38.89
N GLU A 17 -16.69 -1.20 39.76
CA GLU A 17 -17.35 0.10 39.68
C GLU A 17 -17.04 0.82 38.35
N TYR A 18 -15.81 0.70 37.87
CA TYR A 18 -15.40 1.23 36.57
C TYR A 18 -16.14 0.52 35.43
N ARG A 19 -16.18 -0.82 35.45
CA ARG A 19 -16.93 -1.65 34.50
C ARG A 19 -18.39 -1.20 34.39
N ASN A 20 -19.08 -1.13 35.53
CA ASN A 20 -20.47 -0.73 35.62
C ASN A 20 -20.69 0.72 35.14
N GLN A 21 -19.75 1.62 35.41
CA GLN A 21 -19.83 2.99 34.89
C GLN A 21 -19.69 3.02 33.36
N VAL A 22 -18.74 2.29 32.78
CA VAL A 22 -18.54 2.23 31.32
C VAL A 22 -19.79 1.66 30.64
N LEU A 23 -20.30 0.52 31.14
CA LEU A 23 -21.52 -0.12 30.63
C LEU A 23 -22.73 0.81 30.69
N LYS A 24 -23.00 1.43 31.84
CA LYS A 24 -24.12 2.35 32.01
C LYS A 24 -24.06 3.54 31.05
N LEU A 25 -22.87 4.05 30.74
CA LEU A 25 -22.70 5.14 29.78
C LEU A 25 -22.90 4.67 28.33
N ALA A 26 -22.43 3.47 28.00
CA ALA A 26 -22.57 2.88 26.67
C ALA A 26 -24.02 2.46 26.36
N GLU A 27 -24.75 1.93 27.34
CA GLU A 27 -26.18 1.61 27.22
C GLU A 27 -27.03 2.86 26.96
N GLY A 28 -26.67 3.99 27.55
CA GLY A 28 -27.39 5.25 27.41
C GLY A 28 -27.06 6.06 26.15
N SER A 29 -26.07 5.66 25.33
CA SER A 29 -25.66 6.42 24.14
C SER A 29 -24.81 5.59 23.17
N GLU A 30 -25.31 5.42 21.95
CA GLU A 30 -24.56 4.78 20.86
C GLU A 30 -23.33 5.59 20.43
N ASP A 31 -23.36 6.91 20.61
CA ASP A 31 -22.22 7.78 20.33
C ASP A 31 -21.09 7.55 21.35
N ILE A 32 -21.43 7.39 22.63
CA ILE A 32 -20.44 7.00 23.65
C ILE A 32 -19.89 5.61 23.32
N LYS A 33 -20.76 4.65 23.00
CA LYS A 33 -20.33 3.30 22.60
C LYS A 33 -19.35 3.34 21.43
N THR A 34 -19.63 4.18 20.43
CA THR A 34 -18.75 4.41 19.27
C THR A 34 -17.40 4.99 19.68
N LEU A 35 -17.36 5.96 20.60
CA LEU A 35 -16.08 6.52 21.06
C LEU A 35 -15.24 5.53 21.88
N LEU A 36 -15.89 4.72 22.71
CA LEU A 36 -15.21 3.69 23.50
C LEU A 36 -14.59 2.63 22.58
N ARG A 37 -15.33 2.14 21.58
CA ARG A 37 -14.78 1.17 20.61
C ARG A 37 -13.65 1.77 19.77
N LEU A 38 -13.77 3.02 19.31
CA LEU A 38 -12.73 3.68 18.52
C LEU A 38 -11.45 3.87 19.35
N THR A 39 -11.60 4.24 20.62
CA THR A 39 -10.47 4.34 21.55
C THR A 39 -9.78 2.99 21.76
N TYR A 40 -10.57 1.92 21.91
CA TYR A 40 -10.05 0.55 22.01
C TYR A 40 -9.32 0.09 20.74
N GLN A 41 -9.88 0.36 19.56
CA GLN A 41 -9.29 -0.04 18.27
C GLN A 41 -8.00 0.72 17.96
N LEU A 42 -7.99 2.04 18.20
CA LEU A 42 -6.85 2.90 17.90
C LEU A 42 -5.73 2.80 18.93
N LYS A 43 -6.03 2.44 20.18
CA LYS A 43 -5.06 2.33 21.28
C LYS A 43 -4.21 3.60 21.42
N GLU A 44 -2.96 3.56 20.95
CA GLU A 44 -2.00 4.67 21.01
C GLU A 44 -2.11 5.67 19.84
N TYR A 45 -2.99 5.39 18.86
CA TYR A 45 -3.25 6.22 17.68
C TYR A 45 -4.56 7.03 17.79
N SER A 46 -5.12 7.12 19.01
CA SER A 46 -6.42 7.71 19.34
C SER A 46 -6.32 9.21 19.65
N SER A 47 -5.65 9.99 18.80
CA SER A 47 -5.65 11.46 18.94
C SER A 47 -7.07 12.04 18.90
N GLU A 48 -7.26 13.28 19.38
CA GLU A 48 -8.55 13.96 19.27
C GLU A 48 -9.03 14.02 17.81
N GLU A 49 -8.10 14.27 16.88
CA GLU A 49 -8.38 14.31 15.44
C GLU A 49 -8.75 12.93 14.91
N ALA A 50 -8.03 11.88 15.30
CA ALA A 50 -8.35 10.53 14.88
C ALA A 50 -9.75 10.11 15.35
N LEU A 51 -10.08 10.39 16.61
CA LEU A 51 -11.41 10.10 17.14
C LEU A 51 -12.50 10.95 16.48
N ALA A 52 -12.26 12.23 16.22
CA ALA A 52 -13.22 13.11 15.55
C ALA A 52 -13.49 12.66 14.10
N ARG A 53 -12.43 12.35 13.34
CA ARG A 53 -12.53 11.96 11.94
C ARG A 53 -13.29 10.64 11.76
N ASN A 54 -12.94 9.62 12.54
CA ASN A 54 -13.66 8.34 12.48
C ASN A 54 -15.08 8.46 13.01
N PHE A 55 -15.30 9.19 14.10
CA PHE A 55 -16.64 9.38 14.64
C PHE A 55 -17.55 10.11 13.66
N SER A 56 -17.06 11.17 13.02
CA SER A 56 -17.83 11.92 12.03
C SER A 56 -18.25 11.03 10.86
N ALA A 57 -17.36 10.18 10.35
CA ALA A 57 -17.67 9.24 9.29
C ALA A 57 -18.75 8.22 9.73
N LEU A 58 -18.69 7.73 10.97
CA LEU A 58 -19.59 6.68 11.48
C LEU A 58 -20.94 7.19 11.98
N ARG A 59 -21.02 8.42 12.50
CA ARG A 59 -22.20 8.95 13.23
C ARG A 59 -22.75 10.25 12.67
N GLY A 60 -21.97 10.98 11.88
CA GLY A 60 -22.28 12.34 11.45
C GLY A 60 -22.21 13.33 12.63
N GLY A 61 -21.14 14.12 12.70
CA GLY A 61 -21.01 15.19 13.71
C GLY A 61 -19.67 15.20 14.47
N ASP A 62 -19.56 16.09 15.45
CA ASP A 62 -18.34 16.29 16.26
C ASP A 62 -18.46 15.60 17.63
N CYS A 63 -17.43 14.84 18.01
CA CYS A 63 -17.36 14.12 19.28
C CYS A 63 -16.54 14.82 20.38
N ARG A 64 -15.88 15.96 20.12
CA ARG A 64 -14.96 16.62 21.07
C ARG A 64 -15.61 16.93 22.43
N MET A 65 -16.89 17.30 22.43
CA MET A 65 -17.64 17.53 23.67
C MET A 65 -17.89 16.24 24.46
N LEU A 66 -18.19 15.13 23.77
CA LEU A 66 -18.34 13.81 24.38
C LEU A 66 -17.01 13.31 24.94
N LEU A 67 -15.90 13.50 24.23
CA LEU A 67 -14.55 13.18 24.71
C LEU A 67 -14.21 13.92 26.01
N ARG A 68 -14.51 15.23 26.08
CA ARG A 68 -14.37 16.02 27.31
C ARG A 68 -15.24 15.48 28.44
N ALA A 69 -16.46 15.06 28.15
CA ALA A 69 -17.38 14.47 29.14
C ALA A 69 -16.85 13.13 29.68
N LEU A 70 -16.38 12.23 28.80
CA LEU A 70 -15.79 10.94 29.19
C LEU A 70 -14.54 11.11 30.05
N ARG A 71 -13.73 12.14 29.76
CA ARG A 71 -12.59 12.53 30.61
C ARG A 71 -13.01 13.03 31.98
N ARG A 72 -14.00 13.93 32.06
CA ARG A 72 -14.53 14.43 33.34
C ARG A 72 -15.11 13.32 34.19
N LYS A 73 -15.76 12.33 33.55
CA LYS A 73 -16.29 11.12 34.18
C LYS A 73 -15.21 10.09 34.53
N LYS A 74 -13.93 10.36 34.25
CA LYS A 74 -12.78 9.48 34.51
C LYS A 74 -12.88 8.10 33.84
N VAL A 75 -13.57 8.04 32.71
CA VAL A 75 -13.59 6.86 31.82
C VAL A 75 -12.35 6.88 30.94
N LEU A 76 -12.11 8.01 30.26
CA LEU A 76 -10.92 8.21 29.44
C LEU A 76 -9.94 9.17 30.12
N GLY A 77 -8.66 9.00 29.82
CA GLY A 77 -7.55 9.88 30.17
C GLY A 77 -6.90 10.49 28.92
N ARG A 78 -5.79 11.17 29.13
CA ARG A 78 -4.85 11.56 28.07
C ARG A 78 -3.51 10.90 28.33
N GLY A 79 -2.94 10.30 27.30
CA GLY A 79 -1.63 9.68 27.32
C GLY A 79 -0.50 10.69 27.14
N PRO A 80 0.75 10.22 27.14
CA PRO A 80 1.94 11.07 27.03
C PRO A 80 2.07 11.86 25.72
N PHE A 81 1.41 11.43 24.65
CA PHE A 81 1.44 12.03 23.31
C PHE A 81 0.08 12.62 22.92
N ASP A 82 -0.73 13.00 23.91
CA ASP A 82 -2.09 13.55 23.78
C ASP A 82 -3.13 12.60 23.17
N GLU A 83 -2.82 11.30 23.12
CA GLU A 83 -3.75 10.24 22.75
C GLU A 83 -4.82 10.04 23.84
N TYR A 84 -6.03 9.68 23.44
CA TYR A 84 -7.07 9.28 24.39
C TYR A 84 -6.88 7.82 24.78
N ILE A 85 -6.65 7.57 26.06
CA ILE A 85 -6.48 6.21 26.59
C ILE A 85 -7.55 5.92 27.63
N CYS A 86 -7.79 4.64 27.90
CA CYS A 86 -8.52 4.28 29.11
C CYS A 86 -7.76 4.79 30.35
N ARG A 87 -8.47 4.88 31.48
CA ARG A 87 -7.84 5.30 32.72
C ARG A 87 -6.75 4.29 33.13
N PRO A 88 -5.54 4.76 33.53
CA PRO A 88 -4.47 3.86 33.98
C PRO A 88 -4.90 2.95 35.13
N GLY A 89 -4.61 1.65 35.00
CA GLY A 89 -4.97 0.60 35.95
C GLY A 89 -6.35 -0.04 35.72
N TYR A 90 -7.03 0.29 34.62
CA TYR A 90 -8.31 -0.29 34.22
C TYR A 90 -8.30 -0.84 32.77
N GLU A 91 -7.12 -0.99 32.18
CA GLU A 91 -6.90 -1.42 30.79
C GLU A 91 -7.62 -2.73 30.50
N THR A 92 -7.42 -3.76 31.34
CA THR A 92 -8.04 -5.08 31.16
C THR A 92 -9.57 -5.00 31.15
N VAL A 93 -10.16 -4.24 32.08
CA VAL A 93 -11.63 -4.09 32.16
C VAL A 93 -12.15 -3.26 30.99
N PHE A 94 -11.42 -2.22 30.60
CA PHE A 94 -11.79 -1.40 29.46
C PHE A 94 -11.78 -2.21 28.16
N ASP A 95 -10.71 -2.98 27.93
CA ASP A 95 -10.58 -3.83 26.74
C ASP A 95 -11.66 -4.91 26.70
N GLU A 96 -11.97 -5.56 27.84
CA GLU A 96 -13.07 -6.53 27.95
C GLU A 96 -14.41 -5.91 27.52
N VAL A 97 -14.75 -4.73 28.05
CA VAL A 97 -16.03 -4.08 27.75
C VAL A 97 -16.07 -3.49 26.34
N ALA A 98 -15.04 -2.74 25.96
CA ALA A 98 -15.01 -2.00 24.70
C ALA A 98 -14.85 -2.92 23.48
N SER A 99 -14.18 -4.07 23.62
CA SER A 99 -14.13 -5.08 22.57
C SER A 99 -15.51 -5.62 22.19
N GLY A 100 -16.42 -5.73 23.16
CA GLY A 100 -17.82 -6.13 22.94
C GLY A 100 -18.64 -5.11 22.13
N PHE A 101 -18.11 -3.91 21.91
CA PHE A 101 -18.74 -2.86 21.09
C PHE A 101 -18.18 -2.79 19.68
N VAL A 102 -17.14 -3.57 19.36
CA VAL A 102 -16.50 -3.57 18.05
C VAL A 102 -17.40 -4.30 17.05
N PRO A 103 -17.92 -3.63 16.02
CA PRO A 103 -18.67 -4.30 14.96
C PRO A 103 -17.74 -5.21 14.16
N MET A 104 -18.30 -6.30 13.63
CA MET A 104 -17.58 -7.13 12.67
C MET A 104 -17.21 -6.27 11.44
N PRO A 105 -15.95 -6.31 10.98
CA PRO A 105 -15.56 -5.62 9.75
C PRO A 105 -16.43 -6.04 8.58
N GLN A 106 -16.70 -5.11 7.66
CA GLN A 106 -17.32 -5.49 6.39
C GLN A 106 -16.38 -6.44 5.63
N PRO A 107 -16.90 -7.57 5.08
CA PRO A 107 -16.08 -8.47 4.27
C PRO A 107 -15.52 -7.75 3.05
N LEU A 108 -14.19 -7.76 2.92
CA LEU A 108 -13.49 -7.03 1.86
C LEU A 108 -13.85 -7.55 0.47
N SER A 109 -13.94 -8.86 0.27
CA SER A 109 -14.28 -9.48 -1.02
C SER A 109 -15.69 -9.08 -1.48
N GLY A 110 -16.65 -9.07 -0.55
CA GLY A 110 -18.03 -8.64 -0.84
C GLY A 110 -18.12 -7.16 -1.18
N TYR A 111 -17.35 -6.31 -0.50
CA TYR A 111 -17.27 -4.88 -0.85
C TYR A 111 -16.61 -4.67 -2.21
N LEU A 112 -15.50 -5.38 -2.46
CA LEU A 112 -14.77 -5.29 -3.72
C LEU A 112 -15.65 -5.74 -4.90
N ASP A 113 -16.37 -6.85 -4.79
CA ASP A 113 -17.33 -7.32 -5.81
C ASP A 113 -18.36 -6.23 -6.16
N ALA A 114 -18.89 -5.53 -5.15
CA ALA A 114 -19.82 -4.43 -5.37
C ALA A 114 -19.16 -3.25 -6.12
N MET A 115 -17.92 -2.89 -5.78
CA MET A 115 -17.19 -1.80 -6.46
C MET A 115 -16.87 -2.16 -7.91
N ILE A 116 -16.49 -3.42 -8.17
CA ILE A 116 -16.24 -3.95 -9.51
C ILE A 116 -17.50 -3.87 -10.36
N LYS A 117 -18.64 -4.35 -9.84
CA LYS A 117 -19.93 -4.27 -10.54
C LYS A 117 -20.38 -2.84 -10.81
N ALA A 118 -20.06 -1.92 -9.91
CA ALA A 118 -20.35 -0.49 -10.07
C ALA A 118 -19.37 0.22 -11.01
N GLY A 119 -18.23 -0.39 -11.35
CA GLY A 119 -17.16 0.25 -12.12
C GLY A 119 -16.45 1.37 -11.34
N ASP A 120 -16.43 1.32 -10.01
CA ASP A 120 -15.81 2.34 -9.15
C ASP A 120 -14.28 2.16 -9.12
N LYS A 121 -13.62 2.64 -10.17
CA LYS A 121 -12.16 2.55 -10.34
C LYS A 121 -11.40 3.17 -9.17
N ALA A 122 -11.91 4.23 -8.57
CA ALA A 122 -11.24 4.94 -7.49
C ALA A 122 -11.26 4.12 -6.18
N ALA A 123 -12.40 3.52 -5.85
CA ALA A 123 -12.51 2.61 -4.70
C ALA A 123 -11.63 1.36 -4.87
N ILE A 124 -11.66 0.74 -6.05
CA ILE A 124 -10.83 -0.43 -6.36
C ILE A 124 -9.34 -0.08 -6.19
N LYS A 125 -8.92 1.07 -6.72
CA LYS A 125 -7.52 1.51 -6.61
C LYS A 125 -7.10 1.82 -5.17
N MET A 126 -8.00 2.38 -4.36
CA MET A 126 -7.73 2.63 -2.95
C MET A 126 -7.56 1.33 -2.15
N ILE A 127 -8.37 0.30 -2.45
CA ILE A 127 -8.22 -1.04 -1.86
C ILE A 127 -6.88 -1.66 -2.27
N GLU A 128 -6.52 -1.59 -3.56
CA GLU A 128 -5.22 -2.05 -4.06
C GLU A 128 -4.06 -1.40 -3.29
N LEU A 129 -4.05 -0.07 -3.15
CA LEU A 129 -2.99 0.64 -2.43
C LEU A 129 -2.93 0.25 -0.95
N LEU A 130 -4.09 0.11 -0.29
CA LEU A 130 -4.16 -0.31 1.11
C LEU A 130 -3.58 -1.72 1.31
N LEU A 131 -3.90 -2.64 0.39
CA LEU A 131 -3.36 -4.00 0.39
C LEU A 131 -1.85 -4.02 0.14
N LYS A 132 -1.34 -3.21 -0.80
CA LYS A 132 0.08 -3.09 -1.12
C LYS A 132 0.90 -2.52 0.04
N VAL A 133 0.51 -1.34 0.54
CA VAL A 133 1.27 -0.62 1.58
C VAL A 133 1.40 -1.43 2.87
N SER A 134 0.41 -2.28 3.15
CA SER A 134 0.43 -3.17 4.33
C SER A 134 1.56 -4.22 4.30
N ILE A 135 2.10 -4.56 3.13
CA ILE A 135 3.08 -5.65 2.94
C ILE A 135 4.47 -5.27 3.47
N HIS A 136 4.90 -4.01 3.29
CA HIS A 136 6.30 -3.61 3.54
C HIS A 136 6.49 -2.59 4.66
N GLY A 137 5.42 -2.16 5.35
CA GLY A 137 5.51 -1.35 6.57
C GLY A 137 6.41 -0.13 6.43
N ILE A 138 5.96 0.89 5.70
CA ILE A 138 6.80 1.99 5.19
C ILE A 138 7.54 2.72 6.32
N PRO A 139 8.88 2.76 6.32
CA PRO A 139 9.66 3.64 7.19
C PRO A 139 9.60 5.10 6.71
N GLY A 140 9.41 6.04 7.64
CA GLY A 140 9.70 7.47 7.43
C GLY A 140 8.60 8.36 6.83
N TYR A 141 7.51 7.80 6.29
CA TYR A 141 6.34 8.56 5.83
C TYR A 141 5.06 8.02 6.44
N THR A 142 4.04 8.87 6.52
CA THR A 142 2.70 8.45 6.92
C THR A 142 2.11 7.63 5.77
N GLN A 143 1.76 6.36 6.00
CA GLN A 143 1.06 5.51 5.02
C GLN A 143 -0.11 6.27 4.39
N TYR A 144 -0.80 7.05 5.23
CA TYR A 144 -1.89 7.91 4.84
C TYR A 144 -1.55 8.87 3.71
N TRP A 145 -0.46 9.62 3.83
CA TRP A 145 -0.07 10.63 2.84
C TRP A 145 0.23 10.00 1.48
N LEU A 146 0.80 8.79 1.45
CA LEU A 146 1.03 8.09 0.19
C LEU A 146 -0.28 7.74 -0.48
N ILE A 147 -1.22 7.12 0.25
CA ILE A 147 -2.54 6.77 -0.31
C ILE A 147 -3.29 8.04 -0.75
N GLU A 148 -3.30 9.09 0.08
CA GLU A 148 -3.90 10.38 -0.24
C GLU A 148 -3.34 10.95 -1.53
N LYS A 149 -2.01 10.99 -1.66
CA LYS A 149 -1.36 11.58 -2.84
C LYS A 149 -1.63 10.78 -4.10
N GLU A 150 -1.53 9.46 -4.06
CA GLU A 150 -1.77 8.61 -5.23
C GLU A 150 -3.22 8.73 -5.71
N ILE A 151 -4.21 8.59 -4.80
CA ILE A 151 -5.62 8.72 -5.16
C ILE A 151 -5.95 10.15 -5.60
N SER A 152 -5.37 11.17 -4.96
CA SER A 152 -5.59 12.56 -5.35
C SER A 152 -5.05 12.89 -6.73
N GLU A 153 -3.90 12.31 -7.11
CA GLU A 153 -3.27 12.55 -8.40
C GLU A 153 -3.99 11.82 -9.54
N TRP A 154 -4.53 10.62 -9.29
CA TRP A 154 -5.28 9.87 -10.29
C TRP A 154 -6.74 10.30 -10.45
N PHE A 155 -7.38 10.78 -9.37
CA PHE A 155 -8.82 11.08 -9.39
C PHE A 155 -9.15 12.50 -8.94
N SER A 156 -8.73 12.88 -7.72
CA SER A 156 -8.78 14.24 -7.12
C SER A 156 -8.76 14.12 -5.60
N SER A 157 -8.36 15.20 -4.91
CA SER A 157 -8.41 15.24 -3.44
C SER A 157 -9.83 15.09 -2.88
N SER A 158 -10.84 15.60 -3.59
CA SER A 158 -12.25 15.38 -3.21
C SER A 158 -12.64 13.91 -3.27
N VAL A 159 -12.22 13.19 -4.32
CA VAL A 159 -12.50 11.75 -4.45
C VAL A 159 -11.83 10.98 -3.32
N PHE A 160 -10.58 11.29 -2.98
CA PHE A 160 -9.91 10.67 -1.84
C PHE A 160 -10.67 10.88 -0.53
N HIS A 161 -11.06 12.12 -0.19
CA HIS A 161 -11.80 12.38 1.04
C HIS A 161 -13.18 11.70 1.06
N THR A 162 -13.87 11.65 -0.08
CA THR A 162 -15.13 10.90 -0.19
C THR A 162 -14.93 9.42 0.05
N LEU A 163 -13.90 8.81 -0.56
CA LEU A 163 -13.61 7.39 -0.37
C LEU A 163 -13.17 7.07 1.05
N GLU A 164 -12.32 7.90 1.66
CA GLU A 164 -11.91 7.74 3.05
C GLU A 164 -13.14 7.73 3.98
N GLN A 165 -14.00 8.75 3.88
CA GLN A 165 -15.21 8.85 4.70
C GLN A 165 -16.10 7.61 4.50
N LYS A 166 -16.29 7.20 3.25
CA LYS A 166 -17.07 6.01 2.90
C LYS A 166 -16.46 4.73 3.49
N PHE A 167 -15.15 4.52 3.33
CA PHE A 167 -14.47 3.30 3.81
C PHE A 167 -14.50 3.20 5.34
N ILE A 168 -14.45 4.32 6.05
CA ILE A 168 -14.61 4.34 7.50
C ILE A 168 -16.08 4.09 7.88
N ALA A 169 -17.03 4.74 7.21
CA ALA A 169 -18.46 4.58 7.45
C ALA A 169 -18.93 3.13 7.22
N ASP A 170 -18.41 2.50 6.16
CA ASP A 170 -18.64 1.11 5.76
C ASP A 170 -17.85 0.11 6.63
N ASN A 171 -17.14 0.59 7.67
CA ASN A 171 -16.38 -0.24 8.60
C ASN A 171 -15.35 -1.16 7.90
N LEU A 172 -14.70 -0.65 6.85
CA LEU A 172 -13.57 -1.30 6.17
C LEU A 172 -12.23 -0.84 6.73
N CYS A 173 -12.13 0.46 7.01
CA CYS A 173 -10.90 1.09 7.45
C CYS A 173 -11.08 1.92 8.72
N ILE A 174 -9.96 2.24 9.35
CA ILE A 174 -9.87 3.17 10.47
C ILE A 174 -8.72 4.15 10.24
N TYR A 175 -8.98 5.43 10.46
CA TYR A 175 -7.95 6.46 10.42
C TYR A 175 -7.25 6.58 11.79
N GLY A 176 -5.93 6.57 11.82
CA GLY A 176 -5.14 6.69 13.05
C GLY A 176 -4.12 7.82 12.97
N GLN A 177 -3.77 8.41 14.12
CA GLN A 177 -2.74 9.43 14.17
C GLN A 177 -1.92 9.34 15.45
N LYS A 178 -0.59 9.34 15.33
CA LYS A 178 0.36 9.35 16.46
C LYS A 178 1.62 10.13 16.11
N ARG A 179 2.00 11.10 16.95
CA ARG A 179 3.21 11.93 16.78
C ARG A 179 3.36 12.52 15.36
N GLY A 180 2.28 13.09 14.82
CA GLY A 180 2.25 13.65 13.47
C GLY A 180 2.25 12.61 12.35
N HIS A 181 2.26 11.31 12.67
CA HIS A 181 2.15 10.25 11.68
C HIS A 181 0.70 9.78 11.56
N GLU A 182 0.19 9.80 10.33
CA GLU A 182 -1.19 9.44 9.98
C GLU A 182 -1.24 8.08 9.28
N PHE A 183 -2.32 7.35 9.52
CA PHE A 183 -2.53 6.03 8.93
C PHE A 183 -3.98 5.87 8.53
N LEU A 184 -4.20 5.10 7.47
CA LEU A 184 -5.50 4.55 7.14
C LEU A 184 -5.32 3.04 7.06
N TRP A 185 -5.83 2.31 8.06
CA TRP A 185 -5.67 0.88 8.15
C TRP A 185 -6.96 0.18 7.80
N MET A 186 -6.88 -0.82 6.94
CA MET A 186 -7.96 -1.79 6.85
C MET A 186 -8.08 -2.52 8.18
N TYR A 187 -9.31 -2.76 8.63
CA TYR A 187 -9.52 -3.64 9.77
C TYR A 187 -8.98 -5.03 9.48
N ASN A 188 -8.52 -5.71 10.53
CA ASN A 188 -8.05 -7.09 10.44
C ASN A 188 -9.16 -7.98 9.87
N GLN A 189 -8.98 -8.37 8.61
CA GLN A 189 -9.79 -9.37 7.94
C GLN A 189 -9.25 -10.75 8.29
N LYS A 190 -10.06 -11.79 8.11
CA LYS A 190 -9.55 -13.17 8.18
C LYS A 190 -8.64 -13.42 6.97
N GLU A 191 -7.66 -14.31 7.12
CA GLU A 191 -6.70 -14.62 6.04
C GLU A 191 -7.40 -15.10 4.76
N ASP A 192 -8.43 -15.94 4.89
CA ASP A 192 -9.24 -16.42 3.76
C ASP A 192 -10.01 -15.29 3.05
N GLU A 193 -10.35 -14.23 3.77
CA GLU A 193 -11.02 -13.06 3.21
C GLU A 193 -10.02 -12.16 2.46
N LEU A 194 -8.81 -12.00 3.00
CA LEU A 194 -7.72 -11.28 2.33
C LEU A 194 -7.27 -11.98 1.05
N MET A 195 -7.10 -13.31 1.09
CA MET A 195 -6.74 -14.11 -0.09
C MET A 195 -7.80 -13.97 -1.18
N ARG A 196 -9.09 -14.11 -0.85
CA ARG A 196 -10.17 -13.93 -1.82
C ARG A 196 -10.18 -12.55 -2.45
N ALA A 197 -10.00 -11.49 -1.66
CA ALA A 197 -9.92 -10.13 -2.21
C ALA A 197 -8.69 -9.92 -3.11
N ARG A 198 -7.53 -10.52 -2.76
CA ARG A 198 -6.32 -10.48 -3.58
C ARG A 198 -6.51 -11.23 -4.90
N GLU A 199 -7.08 -12.44 -4.87
CA GLU A 199 -7.39 -13.24 -6.07
C GLU A 199 -8.32 -12.47 -7.02
N MET A 200 -9.38 -11.84 -6.50
CA MET A 200 -10.27 -11.00 -7.31
C MET A 200 -9.55 -9.84 -7.97
N LEU A 201 -8.67 -9.13 -7.23
CA LEU A 201 -7.86 -8.06 -7.81
C LEU A 201 -6.88 -8.61 -8.85
N LEU A 202 -6.27 -9.76 -8.59
CA LEU A 202 -5.35 -10.41 -9.52
C LEU A 202 -6.02 -10.73 -10.84
N GLU A 203 -7.18 -11.39 -10.82
CA GLU A 203 -7.92 -11.76 -12.03
C GLU A 203 -8.28 -10.52 -12.87
N ILE A 204 -8.72 -9.44 -12.22
CA ILE A 204 -9.09 -8.20 -12.90
C ILE A 204 -7.87 -7.55 -13.52
N ARG A 205 -6.80 -7.37 -12.74
CA ARG A 205 -5.59 -6.72 -13.19
C ARG A 205 -4.86 -7.53 -14.24
N GLU A 206 -4.86 -8.85 -14.13
CA GLU A 206 -4.35 -9.76 -15.15
C GLU A 206 -5.10 -9.53 -16.47
N LYS A 207 -6.44 -9.58 -16.43
CA LYS A 207 -7.26 -9.35 -17.62
C LYS A 207 -7.04 -7.97 -18.24
N GLU A 208 -7.01 -6.91 -17.44
CA GLU A 208 -6.80 -5.54 -17.91
C GLU A 208 -5.43 -5.35 -18.54
N LEU A 209 -4.38 -5.82 -17.87
CA LEU A 209 -3.01 -5.59 -18.29
C LEU A 209 -2.63 -6.46 -19.50
N PHE A 210 -3.04 -7.74 -19.57
CA PHE A 210 -2.72 -8.61 -20.72
C PHE A 210 -3.48 -8.21 -21.99
N GLN A 211 -4.57 -7.46 -21.85
CA GLN A 211 -5.29 -6.86 -22.97
C GLN A 211 -4.64 -5.58 -23.50
N MET A 212 -3.63 -5.03 -22.82
CA MET A 212 -2.92 -3.85 -23.32
C MET A 212 -2.19 -4.21 -24.63
N PRO A 213 -2.35 -3.42 -25.72
CA PRO A 213 -1.71 -3.69 -27.01
C PRO A 213 -0.17 -3.78 -26.92
N ILE A 214 0.41 -3.09 -25.94
CA ILE A 214 1.86 -3.04 -25.73
C ILE A 214 2.44 -4.40 -25.29
N VAL A 215 1.68 -5.27 -24.62
CA VAL A 215 2.18 -6.55 -24.10
C VAL A 215 2.71 -7.42 -25.22
N LYS A 216 1.86 -7.72 -26.22
CA LYS A 216 2.26 -8.52 -27.38
C LYS A 216 3.40 -7.89 -28.16
N ARG A 217 3.38 -6.56 -28.34
CA ARG A 217 4.45 -5.82 -29.02
C ARG A 217 5.79 -6.00 -28.30
N VAL A 218 5.79 -5.90 -26.97
CA VAL A 218 6.98 -6.08 -26.15
C VAL A 218 7.47 -7.53 -26.23
N GLU A 219 6.58 -8.52 -26.14
CA GLU A 219 6.94 -9.94 -26.33
C GLU A 219 7.59 -10.18 -27.70
N ASP A 220 7.00 -9.68 -28.79
CA ASP A 220 7.51 -9.83 -30.14
C ASP A 220 8.92 -9.23 -30.28
N VAL A 221 9.16 -8.04 -29.69
CA VAL A 221 10.48 -7.39 -29.67
C VAL A 221 11.50 -8.21 -28.88
N ILE A 222 11.13 -8.73 -27.71
CA ILE A 222 12.01 -9.60 -26.89
C ILE A 222 12.39 -10.86 -27.66
N MET A 223 11.41 -11.53 -28.27
CA MET A 223 11.63 -12.74 -29.04
C MET A 223 12.52 -12.49 -30.28
N ALA A 224 12.35 -11.35 -30.94
CA ALA A 224 13.23 -10.94 -32.03
C ALA A 224 14.66 -10.70 -31.55
N LEU A 225 14.84 -10.04 -30.40
CA LEU A 225 16.16 -9.78 -29.81
C LEU A 225 16.88 -11.08 -29.41
N ILE A 226 16.17 -12.01 -28.77
CA ILE A 226 16.70 -13.35 -28.47
C ILE A 226 17.06 -14.08 -29.77
N GLY A 227 16.20 -13.99 -30.79
CA GLY A 227 16.46 -14.61 -32.10
C GLY A 227 17.73 -14.09 -32.78
N ILE A 228 18.02 -12.79 -32.65
CA ILE A 228 19.25 -12.17 -33.17
C ILE A 228 20.47 -12.66 -32.39
N SER A 229 20.44 -12.56 -31.05
CA SER A 229 21.55 -13.03 -30.21
C SER A 229 21.84 -14.53 -30.42
N LYS A 230 20.81 -15.38 -30.59
CA LYS A 230 20.98 -16.81 -30.93
C LYS A 230 21.65 -17.04 -32.29
N ARG A 231 21.41 -16.19 -33.30
CA ARG A 231 22.06 -16.30 -34.62
C ARG A 231 23.50 -15.85 -34.56
N GLU A 232 23.77 -14.72 -33.91
CA GLU A 232 25.11 -14.12 -33.79
C GLU A 232 26.03 -14.96 -32.89
N SER A 233 25.48 -15.58 -31.85
CA SER A 233 26.22 -16.49 -30.96
C SER A 233 26.48 -17.87 -31.56
N LYS A 234 25.91 -18.21 -32.72
CA LYS A 234 26.04 -19.54 -33.33
C LYS A 234 27.51 -19.90 -33.61
N GLU A 235 28.29 -18.96 -34.14
CA GLU A 235 29.71 -19.15 -34.40
C GLU A 235 30.53 -19.34 -33.11
N TRP A 236 30.14 -18.68 -32.01
CA TRP A 236 30.79 -18.80 -30.71
C TRP A 236 30.37 -20.05 -29.93
N LYS A 237 29.15 -20.54 -30.11
CA LYS A 237 28.67 -21.79 -29.50
C LYS A 237 29.40 -23.00 -30.03
N ASP A 238 29.66 -23.05 -31.34
CA ASP A 238 30.44 -24.13 -31.95
C ASP A 238 31.87 -24.15 -31.38
N ILE A 239 32.45 -22.98 -31.12
CA ILE A 239 33.77 -22.83 -30.49
C ILE A 239 33.72 -23.19 -28.99
N ALA A 240 32.70 -22.72 -28.25
CA ALA A 240 32.56 -22.94 -26.81
C ALA A 240 32.21 -24.40 -26.45
N ALA A 241 31.36 -25.07 -27.23
CA ALA A 241 31.06 -26.49 -27.09
C ALA A 241 32.28 -27.38 -27.35
N THR A 242 33.24 -26.88 -28.14
CA THR A 242 34.51 -27.58 -28.40
C THR A 242 35.54 -27.34 -27.29
N LEU A 243 35.45 -26.24 -26.53
CA LEU A 243 36.47 -25.80 -25.56
C LEU A 243 36.10 -25.98 -24.09
N ALA A 244 34.81 -26.00 -23.77
CA ALA A 244 34.33 -26.13 -22.41
C ALA A 244 33.36 -27.31 -22.36
N GLU A 245 33.64 -28.31 -21.54
CA GLU A 245 32.75 -29.45 -21.23
C GLU A 245 31.48 -28.97 -20.49
N MET A 246 30.75 -28.01 -21.06
CA MET A 246 29.53 -27.45 -20.50
C MET A 246 28.32 -28.27 -20.94
N PRO A 247 27.38 -28.56 -20.02
CA PRO A 247 26.12 -29.20 -20.37
C PRO A 247 25.34 -28.36 -21.41
N GLU A 248 24.77 -29.02 -22.43
CA GLU A 248 24.07 -28.37 -23.56
C GLU A 248 22.99 -27.35 -23.11
N GLY A 249 22.33 -27.58 -21.97
CA GLY A 249 21.27 -26.71 -21.43
C GLY A 249 21.74 -25.35 -20.89
N ASP A 250 23.02 -25.20 -20.55
CA ASP A 250 23.57 -23.91 -20.09
C ASP A 250 24.10 -23.06 -21.26
N ILE A 251 24.45 -23.68 -22.39
CA ILE A 251 24.87 -23.01 -23.62
C ILE A 251 23.70 -22.25 -24.28
N GLU A 252 22.47 -22.78 -24.19
CA GLU A 252 21.29 -22.09 -24.73
C GLU A 252 20.93 -20.82 -23.95
N LYS A 253 21.13 -20.81 -22.63
CA LYS A 253 20.89 -19.65 -21.77
C LYS A 253 21.89 -18.51 -22.01
N LEU A 254 23.08 -18.80 -22.51
CA LEU A 254 24.10 -17.79 -22.85
C LEU A 254 23.71 -16.88 -24.03
N SER A 255 22.68 -17.25 -24.79
CA SER A 255 22.31 -16.60 -26.06
C SER A 255 20.93 -15.95 -26.08
N GLY A 256 20.28 -15.85 -24.91
CA GLY A 256 18.98 -15.20 -24.78
C GLY A 256 17.93 -16.05 -24.07
N TYR A 257 17.30 -15.46 -23.06
CA TYR A 257 16.22 -16.04 -22.26
C TYR A 257 15.14 -14.98 -22.02
N PHE A 258 13.88 -15.41 -22.06
CA PHE A 258 12.74 -14.65 -21.60
C PHE A 258 11.86 -15.57 -20.74
N SER A 259 11.49 -15.10 -19.54
CA SER A 259 10.66 -15.89 -18.63
C SER A 259 9.21 -16.03 -19.08
N GLY A 260 8.77 -15.25 -20.07
CA GLY A 260 7.36 -14.99 -20.32
C GLY A 260 6.82 -13.95 -19.33
N PHE A 261 5.71 -13.33 -19.71
CA PHE A 261 4.96 -12.45 -18.84
C PHE A 261 4.07 -13.23 -17.88
N LYS A 262 4.10 -12.84 -16.60
CA LYS A 262 3.24 -13.37 -15.55
C LYS A 262 2.82 -12.28 -14.59
N MET A 263 1.68 -12.48 -13.95
CA MET A 263 1.20 -11.59 -12.91
C MET A 263 2.07 -11.69 -11.65
N ASN A 264 2.45 -10.55 -11.08
CA ASN A 264 3.06 -10.47 -9.76
C ASN A 264 1.96 -10.27 -8.71
N GLU A 265 1.89 -11.19 -7.74
CA GLU A 265 0.81 -11.24 -6.75
C GLU A 265 0.85 -10.11 -5.71
N GLU A 266 2.02 -9.51 -5.49
CA GLU A 266 2.23 -8.49 -4.46
C GLU A 266 1.94 -7.08 -4.99
N PHE A 267 2.48 -6.76 -6.17
CA PHE A 267 2.40 -5.44 -6.79
C PHE A 267 1.32 -5.34 -7.88
N LEU A 268 0.66 -6.45 -8.23
CA LEU A 268 -0.38 -6.51 -9.26
C LEU A 268 0.06 -5.96 -10.62
N PHE A 269 1.28 -6.32 -11.02
CA PHE A 269 1.86 -5.97 -12.31
C PHE A 269 2.07 -7.20 -13.18
N ILE A 270 2.08 -6.99 -14.49
CA ILE A 270 2.67 -7.97 -15.39
C ILE A 270 4.19 -7.83 -15.31
N THR A 271 4.87 -8.95 -15.16
CA THR A 271 6.33 -8.99 -15.00
C THR A 271 6.97 -10.07 -15.83
N GLY A 272 8.18 -9.80 -16.30
CA GLY A 272 8.97 -10.77 -17.04
C GLY A 272 10.45 -10.42 -17.00
N ASP A 273 11.29 -11.42 -17.08
CA ASP A 273 12.74 -11.29 -17.02
C ASP A 273 13.31 -11.61 -18.39
N MET A 274 14.10 -10.70 -18.94
CA MET A 274 14.85 -10.91 -20.17
C MET A 274 16.34 -10.91 -19.85
N LEU A 275 17.05 -11.94 -20.30
CA LEU A 275 18.52 -12.01 -20.30
C LEU A 275 18.98 -12.13 -21.74
N ILE A 276 19.84 -11.24 -22.21
CA ILE A 276 20.47 -11.34 -23.52
C ILE A 276 21.98 -11.19 -23.32
N ASP A 277 22.72 -12.17 -23.84
CA ASP A 277 24.14 -12.38 -23.64
C ASP A 277 24.53 -12.44 -22.15
N ARG A 278 24.84 -11.29 -21.53
CA ARG A 278 25.19 -11.14 -20.11
C ARG A 278 24.44 -10.00 -19.41
N ASN A 279 23.50 -9.38 -20.11
CA ASN A 279 22.70 -8.26 -19.61
C ASN A 279 21.30 -8.73 -19.31
N SER A 280 20.80 -8.44 -18.11
CA SER A 280 19.40 -8.66 -17.75
C SER A 280 18.63 -7.35 -17.71
N LEU A 281 17.35 -7.44 -18.06
CA LEU A 281 16.33 -6.42 -17.81
C LEU A 281 15.12 -7.11 -17.17
N TYR A 282 14.70 -6.58 -16.03
CA TYR A 282 13.41 -6.85 -15.45
C TYR A 282 12.38 -5.95 -16.13
N LEU A 283 11.31 -6.53 -16.65
CA LEU A 283 10.26 -5.83 -17.35
C LEU A 283 9.01 -5.81 -16.47
N VAL A 284 8.43 -4.63 -16.31
CA VAL A 284 7.19 -4.42 -15.57
C VAL A 284 6.23 -3.71 -16.51
N ILE A 285 5.05 -4.29 -16.74
CA ILE A 285 3.97 -3.64 -17.51
C ILE A 285 2.82 -3.35 -16.55
N THR A 286 2.43 -2.09 -16.49
CA THR A 286 1.28 -1.62 -15.70
C THR A 286 0.64 -0.42 -16.40
N ASP A 287 -0.64 -0.14 -16.16
CA ASP A 287 -1.29 1.05 -16.71
C ASP A 287 -0.81 2.34 -16.00
N THR A 288 -0.57 2.23 -14.70
CA THR A 288 -0.28 3.30 -13.76
C THR A 288 0.83 2.86 -12.82
N LEU A 289 1.73 3.78 -12.50
CA LEU A 289 2.90 3.52 -11.66
C LEU A 289 2.90 4.42 -10.44
N SER A 290 2.64 3.83 -9.26
CA SER A 290 2.68 4.60 -8.01
C SER A 290 4.11 4.83 -7.53
N ARG A 291 4.28 5.83 -6.67
CA ARG A 291 5.56 6.07 -5.97
C ARG A 291 5.96 4.90 -5.11
N TYR A 292 4.97 4.24 -4.51
CA TYR A 292 5.20 3.06 -3.67
C TYR A 292 5.79 1.92 -4.49
N ASP A 293 5.19 1.61 -5.64
CA ASP A 293 5.61 0.51 -6.48
C ASP A 293 7.08 0.64 -6.89
N VAL A 294 7.49 1.83 -7.35
CA VAL A 294 8.88 2.05 -7.80
C VAL A 294 9.88 2.05 -6.64
N ARG A 295 9.46 2.50 -5.46
CA ARG A 295 10.31 2.48 -4.26
C ARG A 295 10.53 1.06 -3.74
N GLU A 296 9.49 0.23 -3.70
CA GLU A 296 9.56 -1.07 -3.03
C GLU A 296 9.92 -2.24 -3.94
N TRP A 297 9.78 -2.10 -5.28
CA TRP A 297 9.93 -3.22 -6.21
C TRP A 297 11.23 -4.03 -6.07
N ARG A 298 12.34 -3.58 -6.68
CA ARG A 298 13.62 -4.31 -6.71
C ARG A 298 14.80 -3.36 -6.91
N ASN A 299 16.00 -3.92 -6.70
CA ASN A 299 17.28 -3.23 -6.87
C ASN A 299 17.97 -3.54 -8.22
N ASP A 300 17.40 -4.45 -9.01
CA ASP A 300 17.91 -4.84 -10.32
C ASP A 300 17.55 -3.83 -11.43
N PRO A 301 18.24 -3.86 -12.59
CA PRO A 301 17.85 -3.08 -13.77
C PRO A 301 16.42 -3.38 -14.18
N VAL A 302 15.53 -2.42 -14.01
CA VAL A 302 14.09 -2.55 -14.29
C VAL A 302 13.65 -1.53 -15.33
N VAL A 303 12.73 -1.95 -16.19
CA VAL A 303 12.02 -1.13 -17.16
C VAL A 303 10.53 -1.21 -16.86
N PHE A 304 9.96 -0.12 -16.36
CA PHE A 304 8.53 0.05 -16.20
C PHE A 304 7.95 0.56 -17.52
N ILE A 305 7.05 -0.19 -18.15
CA ILE A 305 6.38 0.15 -19.40
C ILE A 305 4.94 0.50 -19.05
N ILE A 306 4.56 1.78 -19.19
CA ILE A 306 3.32 2.28 -18.59
C ILE A 306 2.53 3.20 -19.51
N SER A 307 1.19 3.11 -19.49
CA SER A 307 0.35 3.88 -20.42
C SER A 307 0.22 5.35 -20.07
N GLU A 308 0.35 5.73 -18.79
CA GLU A 308 0.15 7.10 -18.34
C GLU A 308 1.40 7.63 -17.63
N LEU A 309 1.76 8.89 -17.93
CA LEU A 309 2.88 9.57 -17.28
C LEU A 309 2.55 9.80 -15.79
N PRO A 310 3.36 9.27 -14.85
CA PRO A 310 3.11 9.48 -13.44
C PRO A 310 3.31 10.94 -13.06
N ALA A 311 2.37 11.53 -12.31
CA ALA A 311 2.42 12.93 -11.89
C ALA A 311 3.61 13.28 -10.97
N TRP A 312 4.32 12.26 -10.49
CA TRP A 312 5.51 12.40 -9.65
C TRP A 312 6.83 12.35 -10.43
N ILE A 313 6.81 12.17 -11.76
CA ILE A 313 8.03 12.04 -12.57
C ILE A 313 8.98 13.24 -12.39
N ASP A 314 8.44 14.46 -12.30
CA ASP A 314 9.24 15.68 -12.08
C ASP A 314 9.63 15.90 -10.61
N LYS A 315 9.19 15.00 -9.73
CA LYS A 315 9.40 15.02 -8.27
C LYS A 315 10.25 13.83 -7.81
N THR A 316 11.01 13.19 -8.70
CA THR A 316 11.82 11.98 -8.40
C THR A 316 12.70 12.17 -7.16
N ARG A 317 13.35 13.33 -7.00
CA ARG A 317 14.14 13.64 -5.78
C ARG A 317 13.34 13.50 -4.48
N GLN A 318 12.08 13.94 -4.46
CA GLN A 318 11.21 13.82 -3.29
C GLN A 318 10.75 12.38 -3.07
N VAL A 319 10.42 11.68 -4.17
CA VAL A 319 9.95 10.28 -4.12
C VAL A 319 11.00 9.36 -3.51
N PHE A 320 12.27 9.54 -3.86
CA PHE A 320 13.37 8.66 -3.43
C PHE A 320 14.22 9.20 -2.28
N ASN A 321 13.85 10.33 -1.66
CA ASN A 321 14.67 10.99 -0.63
C ASN A 321 15.08 10.04 0.51
N ASP A 322 14.15 9.20 0.95
CA ASP A 322 14.33 8.26 2.06
C ASP A 322 14.22 6.79 1.61
N ALA A 323 14.28 6.53 0.30
CA ALA A 323 14.29 5.18 -0.23
C ALA A 323 15.66 4.52 0.00
N TYR A 324 15.66 3.26 0.44
CA TYR A 324 16.86 2.43 0.48
C TYR A 324 16.71 1.22 -0.45
N PRO A 325 17.68 0.94 -1.32
CA PRO A 325 18.83 1.76 -1.71
C PRO A 325 18.40 3.10 -2.34
N LYS A 326 19.33 4.07 -2.42
CA LYS A 326 19.05 5.38 -3.02
C LYS A 326 18.77 5.25 -4.52
N LEU A 327 18.10 6.25 -5.10
CA LEU A 327 17.84 6.27 -6.55
C LEU A 327 19.11 6.12 -7.38
N SER A 328 20.23 6.73 -6.99
CA SER A 328 21.52 6.62 -7.70
C SER A 328 22.05 5.19 -7.81
N ASP A 329 21.67 4.34 -6.86
CA ASP A 329 22.14 2.97 -6.75
C ASP A 329 21.17 1.99 -7.42
N ARG A 330 19.94 2.48 -7.72
CA ARG A 330 18.92 1.75 -8.45
C ARG A 330 19.10 1.97 -9.95
N LYS A 331 18.71 0.99 -10.75
CA LYS A 331 18.74 1.08 -12.22
C LYS A 331 17.30 1.03 -12.73
N ILE A 332 16.69 2.20 -12.90
CA ILE A 332 15.27 2.35 -13.23
C ILE A 332 15.13 3.07 -14.55
N ALA A 333 14.34 2.48 -15.44
CA ALA A 333 13.81 3.12 -16.63
C ALA A 333 12.28 3.10 -16.59
N ILE A 334 11.66 4.19 -17.00
CA ILE A 334 10.22 4.36 -17.13
C ILE A 334 9.95 4.72 -18.58
N ALA A 335 9.28 3.83 -19.30
CA ALA A 335 9.03 3.86 -20.72
C ALA A 335 7.54 4.11 -20.97
N LEU A 336 7.23 5.18 -21.70
CA LEU A 336 5.88 5.47 -22.15
C LEU A 336 5.71 4.95 -23.59
N PRO A 337 4.54 4.37 -23.92
CA PRO A 337 4.20 3.95 -25.28
C PRO A 337 4.17 5.10 -26.31
N ASP A 338 4.18 6.35 -25.87
CA ASP A 338 4.11 7.56 -26.71
C ASP A 338 5.47 8.06 -27.22
N GLY A 339 6.57 7.34 -26.91
CA GLY A 339 7.89 7.55 -27.49
C GLY A 339 8.93 8.19 -26.58
N VAL A 340 8.58 8.45 -25.31
CA VAL A 340 9.51 9.00 -24.31
C VAL A 340 9.85 7.96 -23.24
N ALA A 341 11.12 7.89 -22.85
CA ALA A 341 11.56 7.19 -21.65
C ALA A 341 12.34 8.10 -20.70
N TYR A 342 12.28 7.78 -19.41
CA TYR A 342 13.08 8.39 -18.35
C TYR A 342 13.97 7.31 -17.75
N THR A 343 15.28 7.55 -17.63
CA THR A 343 16.20 6.58 -17.03
C THR A 343 17.27 7.26 -16.18
N ASN A 344 17.67 6.61 -15.09
CA ASN A 344 18.81 7.03 -14.28
C ASN A 344 20.11 6.24 -14.59
N TYR A 345 20.05 5.31 -15.53
CA TYR A 345 21.19 4.46 -15.90
C TYR A 345 21.29 4.26 -17.41
N ARG A 346 22.47 3.83 -17.85
CA ARG A 346 22.74 3.48 -19.25
C ARG A 346 23.20 2.04 -19.34
N GLN A 347 22.57 1.28 -20.22
CA GLN A 347 22.90 -0.10 -20.53
C GLN A 347 22.59 -0.34 -22.01
N ASN A 348 23.48 -1.02 -22.74
CA ASN A 348 23.30 -1.23 -24.17
C ASN A 348 21.99 -1.96 -24.50
N LEU A 349 21.68 -3.01 -23.72
CA LEU A 349 20.44 -3.77 -23.88
C LEU A 349 19.19 -2.90 -23.68
N LEU A 350 19.21 -1.99 -22.70
CA LEU A 350 18.13 -1.04 -22.48
C LEU A 350 17.93 -0.14 -23.70
N SER A 351 19.01 0.46 -24.23
CA SER A 351 18.93 1.35 -25.39
C SER A 351 18.35 0.65 -26.62
N ILE A 352 18.85 -0.55 -26.93
CA ILE A 352 18.35 -1.36 -28.06
C ILE A 352 16.88 -1.73 -27.85
N PHE A 353 16.50 -2.09 -26.61
CA PHE A 353 15.13 -2.45 -26.29
C PHE A 353 14.17 -1.27 -26.48
N LEU A 354 14.50 -0.10 -25.91
CA LEU A 354 13.69 1.12 -26.01
C LEU A 354 13.49 1.54 -27.48
N GLU A 355 14.55 1.57 -28.28
CA GLU A 355 14.48 1.89 -29.71
C GLU A 355 13.50 0.96 -30.45
N ARG A 356 13.58 -0.35 -30.19
CA ARG A 356 12.73 -1.35 -30.87
C ARG A 356 11.27 -1.31 -30.45
N ILE A 357 10.97 -0.89 -29.23
CA ILE A 357 9.58 -0.62 -28.81
C ILE A 357 9.10 0.78 -29.25
N GLY A 358 9.89 1.52 -30.03
CA GLY A 358 9.54 2.80 -30.65
C GLY A 358 9.66 3.99 -29.72
N ILE A 359 10.68 3.99 -28.85
CA ILE A 359 11.03 5.12 -28.00
C ILE A 359 12.22 5.83 -28.61
N ASP A 360 11.98 7.06 -29.05
CA ASP A 360 12.94 7.88 -29.78
C ASP A 360 13.58 8.94 -28.88
N GLU A 361 12.96 9.26 -27.74
CA GLU A 361 13.46 10.24 -26.78
C GLU A 361 13.75 9.60 -25.42
N VAL A 362 15.00 9.75 -24.94
CA VAL A 362 15.41 9.26 -23.62
C VAL A 362 15.90 10.41 -22.76
N ARG A 363 15.20 10.66 -21.66
CA ARG A 363 15.46 11.70 -20.66
C ARG A 363 16.10 11.13 -19.40
N ALA A 364 16.76 11.98 -18.64
CA ALA A 364 17.23 11.63 -17.31
C ALA A 364 16.05 11.58 -16.32
N LEU A 365 16.05 10.58 -15.44
CA LEU A 365 15.10 10.43 -14.34
C LEU A 365 15.52 11.20 -13.07
#